data_AF-R7US45-F1
#
_entry.id   AF-R7US45-F1
#
_cell.length_a   1.000
_cell.length_b   1.000
_cell.length_c   1.000
_cell.angle_alpha   90.00
_cell.angle_beta   90.00
_cell.angle_gamma   90.00
#
_symmetry.space_group_name_H-M   'P 1'
#
loop_
_entity.id
_entity.type
_entity.pdbx_description
1 polymer ?
#
loop_
_entity_poly.entity_id
_entity_poly.type
_entity_poly.pdbx_seq_one_letter_code
_entity_poly.pdbx_strand_id
1 'polypeptide(L)'
;MDWRLLVSGFLVNLVFFYSIFDIYFTSPLVHGMRPVSVPSEAPAKRLVLFVADGLRADKFFELDANRKSRAPFLRSVIEETGAWGISHTRVPTESRPGHVALIAGFYEDVSAVAK
;
A
#
# COMPACT_ATOMS: atom_id res chain seq x y z
N MET A 1 -10.72 -40.16 -29.44
CA MET A 1 -10.94 -38.90 -28.70
C MET A 1 -11.54 -37.91 -29.68
N ASP A 2 -12.80 -37.55 -29.49
CA ASP A 2 -13.49 -36.68 -30.44
C ASP A 2 -12.86 -35.29 -30.42
N TRP A 3 -12.45 -34.78 -31.58
CA TRP A 3 -11.81 -33.46 -31.72
C TRP A 3 -12.64 -32.33 -31.09
N ARG A 4 -13.97 -32.51 -31.02
CA ARG A 4 -14.91 -31.62 -30.33
C ARG A 4 -14.58 -31.46 -28.85
N LEU A 5 -14.20 -32.54 -28.16
CA LEU A 5 -13.82 -32.52 -26.74
C LEU A 5 -12.49 -31.79 -26.53
N LEU A 6 -11.55 -31.94 -27.47
CA LEU A 6 -10.27 -31.23 -27.42
C LEU A 6 -10.47 -29.73 -27.62
N VAL A 7 -11.28 -29.33 -28.60
CA VAL A 7 -11.59 -27.92 -28.87
C VAL A 7 -12.39 -27.29 -27.72
N SER A 8 -13.38 -27.98 -27.16
CA SER A 8 -14.13 -27.47 -26.00
C SER A 8 -13.23 -27.33 -24.77
N GLY A 9 -12.37 -28.32 -24.51
CA GLY A 9 -11.41 -28.25 -23.40
C GLY A 9 -10.43 -27.09 -23.56
N PHE A 10 -9.90 -26.87 -24.77
CA PHE A 10 -9.02 -25.74 -25.06
C PHE A 10 -9.72 -24.40 -24.85
N LEU A 11 -10.96 -24.24 -25.36
CA LEU A 11 -11.75 -23.01 -25.20
C LEU A 11 -12.04 -22.71 -23.73
N VAL A 12 -12.43 -23.71 -22.94
CA VAL A 12 -12.67 -23.55 -21.49
C VAL A 12 -11.41 -23.08 -20.78
N ASN A 13 -10.25 -23.66 -21.08
CA ASN A 13 -8.98 -23.23 -20.49
C ASN A 13 -8.59 -21.81 -20.92
N LEU A 14 -8.86 -21.43 -22.17
CA LEU A 14 -8.59 -20.09 -22.67
C LEU A 14 -9.48 -19.03 -21.98
N VAL A 15 -10.74 -19.35 -21.73
CA VAL A 15 -11.66 -18.50 -20.95
C VAL A 15 -11.18 -18.38 -19.51
N PHE A 16 -10.84 -19.47 -18.84
CA PHE A 16 -10.32 -19.42 -17.47
C PHE A 16 -8.98 -18.68 -17.36
N PHE A 17 -8.11 -18.83 -18.36
CA PHE A 17 -6.87 -18.07 -18.41
C PHE A 17 -7.15 -16.58 -18.52
N TYR A 18 -8.07 -16.18 -19.41
CA TYR A 18 -8.47 -14.77 -19.56
C TYR A 18 -9.18 -14.20 -18.33
N SER A 19 -10.01 -15.01 -17.65
CA SER A 19 -10.76 -14.54 -16.47
C SER A 19 -9.86 -14.17 -15.29
N ILE A 20 -8.69 -14.81 -15.16
CA ILE A 20 -7.68 -14.38 -14.17
C ILE A 20 -7.26 -12.94 -14.46
N PHE A 21 -7.01 -12.59 -15.72
CA PHE A 21 -6.63 -11.22 -16.04
C PHE A 21 -7.77 -10.23 -15.83
N ASP A 22 -9.00 -10.58 -16.20
CA ASP A 22 -10.16 -9.70 -16.03
C ASP A 22 -10.47 -9.43 -14.54
N ILE A 23 -10.46 -10.47 -13.71
CA ILE A 23 -10.74 -10.36 -12.27
C ILE A 23 -9.62 -9.63 -11.52
N TYR A 24 -8.36 -9.92 -11.85
CA TYR A 24 -7.21 -9.35 -11.14
C TYR A 24 -6.61 -8.11 -11.79
N PHE A 25 -7.05 -7.64 -12.95
CA PHE A 25 -6.54 -6.40 -13.56
C PHE A 25 -7.62 -5.36 -13.88
N THR A 26 -8.90 -5.65 -13.58
CA THR A 26 -9.96 -4.63 -13.65
C THR A 26 -9.97 -3.79 -12.39
N SER A 27 -9.50 -2.55 -12.52
CA SER A 27 -9.41 -1.60 -11.42
C SER A 27 -10.80 -1.23 -10.85
N PRO A 28 -11.04 -1.41 -9.54
CA PRO A 28 -12.27 -0.98 -8.87
C PRO A 28 -12.24 0.51 -8.46
N LEU A 29 -11.41 1.34 -9.09
CA LEU A 29 -11.31 2.77 -8.75
C LEU A 29 -12.67 3.45 -9.01
N VAL A 30 -13.40 3.76 -7.93
CA VAL A 30 -14.66 4.47 -7.97
C VAL A 30 -14.39 5.94 -8.27
N HIS A 31 -14.70 6.37 -9.50
CA HIS A 31 -14.60 7.76 -9.90
C HIS A 31 -15.88 8.51 -9.49
N GLY A 32 -15.76 9.79 -9.12
CA GLY A 32 -16.94 10.64 -8.81
C GLY A 32 -17.41 10.62 -7.35
N MET A 33 -16.53 10.25 -6.41
CA MET A 33 -16.78 10.43 -4.98
C MET A 33 -17.12 11.91 -4.70
N ARG A 34 -18.23 12.16 -3.98
CA ARG A 34 -18.61 13.52 -3.57
C ARG A 34 -17.64 14.01 -2.49
N PRO A 35 -17.05 15.22 -2.62
CA PRO A 35 -16.26 15.81 -1.55
C PRO A 35 -17.10 15.92 -0.28
N VAL A 36 -16.59 15.40 0.84
CA VAL A 36 -17.22 15.54 2.15
C VAL A 36 -16.54 16.69 2.88
N SER A 37 -17.33 17.68 3.31
CA SER A 37 -16.83 18.74 4.18
C SER A 37 -16.59 18.19 5.58
N VAL A 38 -15.38 18.35 6.10
CA VAL A 38 -15.07 17.99 7.48
C VAL A 38 -15.66 19.07 8.40
N PRO A 39 -16.54 18.73 9.36
CA PRO A 39 -17.21 19.71 10.23
C PRO A 39 -16.29 20.31 11.32
N SER A 40 -14.98 20.04 11.27
CA SER A 40 -13.99 20.49 12.26
C SER A 40 -13.04 21.50 11.62
N GLU A 41 -12.60 22.46 12.43
CA GLU A 41 -11.46 23.29 12.07
C GLU A 41 -10.20 22.43 11.87
N ALA A 42 -9.34 22.86 10.96
CA ALA A 42 -8.11 22.16 10.67
C ALA A 42 -7.16 22.24 11.88
N PRO A 43 -6.63 21.10 12.37
CA PRO A 43 -5.79 21.07 13.57
C PRO A 43 -4.43 21.74 13.38
N ALA A 44 -4.02 22.00 12.13
CA ALA A 44 -2.77 22.66 11.80
C ALA A 44 -2.89 23.49 10.52
N LYS A 45 -2.05 24.53 10.40
CA LYS A 45 -1.97 25.37 9.19
C LYS A 45 -1.28 24.68 8.01
N ARG A 46 -0.42 23.70 8.28
CA ARG A 46 0.36 22.95 7.27
C ARG A 46 0.60 21.53 7.77
N LEU A 47 0.53 20.59 6.84
CA LEU A 47 0.96 19.21 7.02
C LEU A 47 2.18 18.98 6.12
N VAL A 48 3.28 18.51 6.71
CA VAL A 48 4.46 18.06 5.97
C VAL A 48 4.61 16.57 6.23
N LEU A 49 4.66 15.80 5.16
CA LEU A 49 4.79 14.35 5.22
C LEU A 49 6.13 13.94 4.63
N PHE A 50 6.94 13.23 5.42
CA PHE A 50 8.18 12.62 4.98
C PHE A 50 7.96 11.13 4.76
N VAL A 51 8.26 10.64 3.56
CA VAL A 51 8.20 9.21 3.23
C VAL A 51 9.60 8.75 2.87
N ALA A 52 10.12 7.77 3.63
CA ALA A 52 11.42 7.15 3.38
C ALA A 52 11.19 5.74 2.82
N ASP A 53 11.41 5.56 1.52
CA ASP A 53 11.22 4.27 0.87
C ASP A 53 12.22 3.23 1.40
N GLY A 54 11.74 2.01 1.63
CA GLY A 54 12.54 0.91 2.17
C GLY A 54 12.98 1.04 3.64
N LEU A 55 12.52 2.07 4.38
CA LEU A 55 12.87 2.24 5.79
C LEU A 55 12.09 1.27 6.68
N ARG A 56 12.68 0.10 6.96
CA ARG A 56 12.07 -0.92 7.83
C ARG A 56 12.19 -0.53 9.31
N ALA A 57 11.16 -0.85 10.10
CA ALA A 57 11.10 -0.54 11.52
C ALA A 57 12.25 -1.21 12.31
N ASP A 58 12.56 -2.47 12.03
CA ASP A 58 13.65 -3.20 12.69
C ASP A 58 15.00 -2.50 12.53
N LYS A 59 15.30 -1.98 11.33
CA LYS A 59 16.52 -1.23 11.04
C LYS A 59 16.50 0.19 11.58
N PHE A 60 15.35 0.83 11.60
CA PHE A 60 15.20 2.19 12.11
C PHE A 60 15.36 2.25 13.64
N PHE A 61 14.83 1.25 14.36
CA PHE A 61 14.94 1.16 15.82
C PHE A 61 16.19 0.42 16.32
N GLU A 62 16.99 -0.15 15.42
CA GLU A 62 18.25 -0.83 15.76
C GLU A 62 19.23 0.14 16.45
N LEU A 63 19.79 -0.30 17.57
CA LEU A 63 20.87 0.39 18.27
C LEU A 63 22.20 -0.30 17.97
N ASP A 64 23.26 0.48 17.85
CA ASP A 64 24.61 -0.06 17.72
C ASP A 64 25.13 -0.69 19.03
N ALA A 65 26.35 -1.24 19.01
CA ALA A 65 26.98 -1.85 20.17
C ALA A 65 27.15 -0.87 21.36
N ASN A 66 27.19 0.43 21.10
CA ASN A 66 27.28 1.49 22.11
C ASN A 66 25.90 2.06 22.48
N ARG A 67 24.81 1.38 22.10
CA ARG A 67 23.42 1.79 22.30
C ARG A 67 23.03 3.11 21.63
N LYS A 68 23.73 3.49 20.56
CA LYS A 68 23.43 4.70 19.80
C LYS A 68 22.55 4.38 18.60
N SER A 69 21.53 5.22 18.37
CA SER A 69 20.70 5.15 17.17
C SER A 69 21.43 5.72 15.96
N ARG A 70 21.18 5.13 14.79
CA ARG A 70 21.65 5.66 13.50
C ARG A 70 20.96 6.97 13.10
N ALA A 71 19.81 7.28 13.71
CA ALA A 71 19.04 8.51 13.46
C ALA A 71 18.77 9.23 14.80
N PRO A 72 19.78 9.87 15.42
CA PRO A 72 19.67 10.41 16.78
C PRO A 72 18.57 11.48 16.93
N PHE A 73 18.39 12.33 15.92
CA PHE A 73 17.32 13.34 15.94
C PHE A 73 15.92 12.72 15.93
N LEU A 74 15.67 11.74 15.04
CA LEU A 74 14.37 11.08 15.01
C LEU A 74 14.14 10.22 16.26
N ARG A 75 15.23 9.67 16.84
CA ARG A 75 15.16 8.95 18.11
C ARG A 75 14.72 9.86 19.25
N SER A 76 15.27 11.07 19.38
CA SER A 76 14.84 12.01 20.44
C SER A 76 13.39 12.46 20.24
N VAL A 77 12.95 12.65 18.99
CA VAL A 77 11.54 12.92 18.70
C VAL A 77 10.64 11.79 19.21
N ILE A 78 11.00 10.54 18.95
CA ILE A 78 10.24 9.35 19.39
C ILE A 78 10.19 9.20 20.91
N GLU A 79 11.26 9.53 21.62
CA GLU A 79 11.38 9.35 23.07
C GLU A 79 10.77 10.49 23.89
N GLU A 80 10.81 11.72 23.39
CA GLU A 80 10.53 12.91 24.22
C GLU A 80 9.26 13.67 23.83
N THR A 81 8.89 13.70 22.53
CA THR A 81 7.88 14.67 22.04
C THR A 81 6.83 14.11 21.09
N GLY A 82 7.17 13.07 20.33
CA GLY A 82 6.37 12.54 19.23
C GLY A 82 5.53 11.33 19.62
N ALA A 83 4.43 11.15 18.90
CA ALA A 83 3.68 9.89 18.88
C ALA A 83 4.20 9.00 17.75
N TRP A 84 4.31 7.70 18.02
CA TRP A 84 4.82 6.73 17.06
C TRP A 84 4.11 5.38 17.18
N GLY A 85 4.21 4.58 16.12
CA GLY A 85 3.72 3.22 16.07
C GLY A 85 4.38 2.44 14.94
N ILE A 86 4.29 1.11 15.01
CA ILE A 86 4.77 0.22 13.95
C ILE A 86 3.56 -0.21 13.12
N SER A 87 3.54 0.17 11.85
CA SER A 87 2.53 -0.29 10.90
C SER A 87 3.00 -1.58 10.23
N HIS A 88 2.11 -2.57 10.16
CA HIS A 88 2.35 -3.79 9.40
C HIS A 88 1.73 -3.61 8.02
N THR A 89 2.58 -3.51 7.00
CA THR A 89 2.15 -3.37 5.62
C THR A 89 1.56 -4.68 5.11
N ARG A 90 0.55 -4.57 4.26
CA ARG A 90 0.07 -5.71 3.47
C ARG A 90 0.86 -5.77 2.18
N VAL A 91 1.08 -6.98 1.69
CA VAL A 91 1.58 -7.19 0.32
C VAL A 91 0.57 -6.66 -0.69
N PRO A 92 1.01 -6.04 -1.79
CA PRO A 92 2.38 -5.80 -2.22
C PRO A 92 3.03 -4.61 -1.48
N THR A 93 4.30 -4.75 -1.12
CA THR A 93 5.09 -3.67 -0.51
C THR A 93 5.79 -2.85 -1.58
N GLU A 94 5.00 -2.25 -2.47
CA GLU A 94 5.46 -1.36 -3.53
C GLU A 94 5.20 0.11 -3.14
N SER A 95 5.98 1.03 -3.74
CA SER A 95 5.91 2.45 -3.38
C SER A 95 4.52 3.05 -3.65
N ARG A 96 3.80 2.63 -4.71
CA ARG A 96 2.48 3.18 -5.06
C ARG A 96 1.39 2.76 -4.04
N PRO A 97 1.14 1.47 -3.78
CA PRO A 97 0.18 1.04 -2.74
C PRO A 97 0.49 1.64 -1.36
N GLY A 98 1.78 1.83 -1.03
CA GLY A 98 2.21 2.47 0.22
C GLY A 98 1.76 3.92 0.34
N HIS A 99 1.92 4.74 -0.71
CA HIS A 99 1.46 6.14 -0.69
C HIS A 99 -0.07 6.25 -0.61
N VAL A 100 -0.80 5.38 -1.32
CA VAL A 100 -2.27 5.34 -1.27
C VAL A 100 -2.75 5.02 0.15
N ALA A 101 -2.19 3.97 0.76
CA ALA A 101 -2.55 3.59 2.12
C ALA A 101 -2.31 4.72 3.13
N LEU A 102 -1.20 5.43 2.99
CA LEU A 102 -0.79 6.47 3.92
C LEU A 102 -1.63 7.74 3.82
N ILE A 103 -2.02 8.16 2.61
CA ILE A 103 -2.77 9.42 2.41
C ILE A 103 -4.28 9.17 2.39
N ALA A 104 -4.73 8.11 1.73
CA ALA A 104 -6.15 7.82 1.55
C ALA A 104 -6.75 7.00 2.71
N GLY A 105 -5.91 6.39 3.54
CA GLY A 105 -6.35 5.58 4.69
C GLY A 105 -6.93 4.22 4.31
N PHE A 106 -6.77 3.78 3.06
CA PHE A 106 -7.17 2.45 2.59
C PHE A 106 -6.10 1.86 1.69
N TYR A 107 -5.95 0.53 1.70
CA TYR A 107 -5.02 -0.17 0.82
C TYR A 107 -5.52 -0.13 -0.63
N GLU A 108 -4.63 0.22 -1.56
CA GLU A 108 -4.92 0.06 -2.97
C GLU A 108 -5.11 -1.43 -3.28
N ASP A 109 -6.13 -1.75 -4.08
CA ASP A 109 -6.27 -3.10 -4.60
C ASP A 109 -5.14 -3.35 -5.60
N VAL A 110 -4.38 -4.43 -5.36
CA VAL A 110 -3.25 -4.89 -6.19
C VAL A 110 -3.67 -5.04 -7.64
N SER A 111 -4.96 -5.33 -7.86
CA SER A 111 -5.55 -5.44 -9.18
C SER A 111 -5.51 -4.15 -10.01
N ALA A 112 -5.31 -3.00 -9.37
CA ALA A 112 -5.31 -1.70 -10.01
C ALA A 112 -3.93 -1.23 -10.52
N VAL A 113 -2.86 -2.03 -10.30
CA VAL A 113 -1.47 -1.60 -10.57
C VAL A 113 -1.02 -1.89 -12.00
N ALA A 114 -1.51 -2.94 -12.67
CA ALA A 114 -1.14 -3.20 -14.06
C ALA A 114 -2.08 -2.47 -15.03
N LYS A 115 -1.71 -1.25 -15.40
CA LYS A 115 -2.22 -0.55 -16.58
C LYS A 115 -1.05 -0.05 -17.40
#